data_AF-A0A5E5PTG7-F1
#
_entry.id   AF-A0A5E5PTG7-F1
#
_cell.length_a   1.000
_cell.length_b   1.000
_cell.length_c   1.000
_cell.angle_alpha   90.00
_cell.angle_beta   90.00
_cell.angle_gamma   90.00
#
_symmetry.space_group_name_H-M   'P 1'
#
loop_
_entity.id
_entity.type
_entity.pdbx_description
1 polymer ?
#
loop_
_entity_poly.entity_id
_entity_poly.type
_entity_poly.pdbx_seq_one_letter_code
_entity_poly.pdbx_strand_id
1 'polypeptide(L)'
;NGMVERVNGTIKNATVKAMTYQNIDEMKQDLNKFLIFYNFNRRHSGLRKEIKVRTPYEALKYWYNLKPALFRSMVFEGREQRGET
;
A
#
# COMPACT_ATOMS: atom_id res chain seq x y z
N ASN A 1 -13.26 -4.66 6.64
CA ASN A 1 -12.94 -3.54 5.72
C ASN A 1 -12.30 -2.29 6.33
N GLY A 2 -12.43 -2.00 7.63
CA GLY A 2 -11.99 -0.70 8.18
C GLY A 2 -10.52 -0.32 7.98
N MET A 3 -9.59 -1.28 7.93
CA MET A 3 -8.16 -0.97 7.64
C MET A 3 -7.95 -0.54 6.19
N VAL A 4 -8.58 -1.23 5.25
CA VAL A 4 -8.52 -0.91 3.81
C VAL A 4 -9.15 0.44 3.54
N GLU A 5 -10.31 0.71 4.13
CA GLU A 5 -11.02 2.00 4.01
C GLU A 5 -10.18 3.16 4.55
N ARG A 6 -9.50 2.98 5.69
CA ARG A 6 -8.62 4.02 6.26
C ARG A 6 -7.41 4.31 5.37
N VAL A 7 -6.80 3.27 4.80
CA VAL A 7 -5.67 3.43 3.86
C VAL A 7 -6.14 4.10 2.56
N ASN A 8 -7.29 3.68 2.01
CA ASN A 8 -7.88 4.32 0.84
C ASN A 8 -8.21 5.79 1.10
N GLY A 9 -8.76 6.11 2.27
CA GLY A 9 -8.97 7.50 2.69
C GLY A 9 -7.68 8.30 2.76
N THR A 10 -6.61 7.70 3.30
CA THR A 10 -5.28 8.32 3.37
C THR A 10 -4.71 8.62 1.98
N ILE A 11 -4.79 7.67 1.05
CA ILE A 11 -4.34 7.85 -0.33
C ILE A 11 -5.14 8.96 -0.98
N LYS A 12 -6.48 8.87 -0.95
CA LYS A 12 -7.37 9.85 -1.60
C LYS A 12 -7.16 11.27 -1.07
N ASN A 13 -6.99 11.42 0.24
CA ASN A 13 -6.76 12.72 0.86
C ASN A 13 -5.38 13.31 0.51
N ALA A 14 -4.38 12.47 0.22
CA ALA A 14 -3.05 12.92 -0.15
C ALA A 14 -2.87 13.15 -1.66
N THR A 15 -3.77 12.62 -2.50
CA THR A 15 -3.69 12.73 -3.98
C THR A 15 -4.93 13.41 -4.55
N VAL A 16 -5.91 12.64 -5.03
CA VAL A 16 -7.08 13.08 -5.82
C VAL A 16 -8.00 14.10 -5.14
N LYS A 17 -7.95 14.26 -3.81
CA LYS A 17 -8.70 15.30 -3.10
C LYS A 17 -7.88 16.57 -2.80
N ALA A 18 -6.56 16.48 -2.84
CA ALA A 18 -5.67 17.60 -2.57
C ALA A 18 -5.23 18.33 -3.86
N MET A 19 -5.25 17.63 -4.99
CA MET A 19 -4.76 18.13 -6.28
C MET A 19 -5.74 17.82 -7.40
N THR A 20 -5.80 18.69 -8.41
CA THR A 20 -6.50 18.43 -9.67
C THR A 20 -5.46 18.07 -10.73
N TYR A 21 -5.62 16.93 -11.38
CA TYR A 21 -4.69 16.46 -12.41
C TYR A 21 -5.24 16.79 -13.80
N GLN A 22 -4.37 17.22 -14.71
CA GLN A 22 -4.73 17.51 -16.10
C GLN A 22 -4.91 16.23 -16.93
N ASN A 23 -4.20 15.17 -16.57
CA ASN A 23 -4.26 13.88 -17.24
C ASN A 23 -3.91 12.72 -16.29
N ILE A 24 -4.11 11.48 -16.77
CA ILE A 24 -3.91 10.28 -15.97
C ILE A 24 -2.44 10.05 -15.60
N ASP A 25 -1.50 10.54 -16.40
CA ASP A 25 -0.07 10.31 -16.16
C ASP A 25 0.44 11.18 -15.01
N GLU A 26 -0.04 12.41 -14.88
CA GLU A 26 0.21 13.27 -13.72
C GLU A 26 -0.31 12.61 -12.43
N MET A 27 -1.54 12.09 -12.46
CA MET A 27 -2.12 11.35 -11.33
C MET A 27 -1.27 10.12 -10.95
N LYS A 28 -0.83 9.34 -11.94
CA LYS A 28 0.03 8.16 -11.70
C LYS A 28 1.38 8.56 -11.09
N GLN A 29 1.99 9.63 -11.57
CA GLN A 29 3.25 10.13 -11.03
C GLN A 29 3.11 10.49 -9.55
N ASP A 30 2.05 11.20 -9.20
CA ASP A 30 1.81 11.61 -7.81
C ASP A 30 1.46 10.42 -6.91
N LEU A 31 0.65 9.49 -7.41
CA LEU A 31 0.38 8.22 -6.71
C LEU A 31 1.67 7.42 -6.46
N ASN A 32 2.58 7.35 -7.42
CA ASN A 32 3.88 6.68 -7.26
C ASN A 32 4.73 7.39 -6.19
N LYS A 33 4.79 8.72 -6.19
CA LYS A 33 5.48 9.49 -5.14
C LYS A 33 4.89 9.19 -3.76
N PHE A 34 3.56 9.18 -3.65
CA PHE A 34 2.88 8.81 -2.42
C PHE A 34 3.26 7.40 -1.96
N LEU A 35 3.24 6.40 -2.84
CA LEU A 35 3.57 5.01 -2.51
C LEU A 35 5.01 4.87 -2.01
N ILE A 36 5.96 5.53 -2.67
CA ILE A 36 7.36 5.56 -2.23
C ILE A 36 7.47 6.20 -0.85
N PHE A 37 6.85 7.37 -0.65
CA PHE A 37 6.86 8.03 0.64
C PHE A 37 6.22 7.17 1.74
N TYR A 38 5.05 6.60 1.48
CA TYR A 38 4.31 5.79 2.44
C TYR A 38 5.08 4.54 2.86
N ASN A 39 5.66 3.81 1.90
CA ASN A 39 6.34 2.54 2.18
C ASN A 39 7.70 2.73 2.85
N PHE A 40 8.43 3.79 2.49
CA PHE A 40 9.84 3.95 2.90
C PHE A 40 10.07 5.05 3.95
N ASN A 41 9.20 6.06 4.03
CA ASN A 41 9.43 7.25 4.85
C ASN A 41 8.38 7.42 5.95
N ARG A 42 7.12 7.05 5.69
CA ARG A 42 6.05 7.20 6.68
C ARG A 42 6.27 6.26 7.86
N ARG A 43 6.26 6.83 9.07
CA ARG A 43 6.39 6.08 10.31
C ARG A 43 5.03 5.57 10.79
N HIS A 44 4.99 4.30 11.19
CA HIS A 44 3.80 3.67 11.77
C HIS A 44 4.07 3.30 13.23
N SER A 45 3.39 3.96 14.15
CA SER A 45 3.57 3.75 15.59
C SER A 45 3.18 2.33 16.04
N GLY A 46 2.20 1.71 15.40
CA GLY A 46 1.81 0.31 15.63
C GLY A 46 2.94 -0.66 15.34
N LEU A 47 3.58 -0.54 14.17
CA LEU A 47 4.73 -1.37 13.78
C LEU A 47 5.88 -1.27 14.80
N ARG A 48 6.14 -0.07 15.32
CA ARG A 48 7.18 0.13 16.34
C ARG A 48 6.86 -0.59 17.64
N LYS A 49 5.58 -0.61 18.04
CA LYS A 49 5.14 -1.27 19.27
C LYS A 49 5.15 -2.79 19.13
N GLU A 50 4.71 -3.30 17.99
CA GLU A 50 4.50 -4.74 17.78
C GLU A 50 5.77 -5.48 17.37
N ILE A 51 6.52 -4.95 16.40
CA ILE A 51 7.66 -5.64 15.77
C ILE A 51 8.93 -4.78 15.73
N LYS A 52 8.97 -3.66 16.46
CA LYS A 52 10.14 -2.77 16.63
C LYS A 52 10.71 -2.16 15.35
N VAL A 53 9.94 -2.13 14.25
CA VAL A 53 10.29 -1.42 13.00
C VAL A 53 9.45 -0.15 12.85
N ARG A 54 9.81 0.74 11.91
CA ARG A 54 9.16 2.05 11.78
C ARG A 54 8.40 2.20 10.48
N THR A 55 8.78 1.52 9.42
CA THR A 55 8.17 1.69 8.08
C THR A 55 7.50 0.41 7.58
N PRO A 56 6.50 0.51 6.69
CA PRO A 56 5.89 -0.66 6.05
C PRO A 56 6.92 -1.55 5.34
N TYR A 57 7.92 -0.95 4.68
CA TYR A 57 8.98 -1.69 4.01
C TYR A 57 9.86 -2.47 4.99
N GLU A 58 10.22 -1.89 6.14
CA GLU A 58 10.96 -2.62 7.18
C GLU A 58 10.14 -3.78 7.75
N ALA A 59 8.83 -3.59 7.92
CA ALA A 59 7.95 -4.67 8.34
C ALA A 59 7.89 -5.81 7.32
N LEU A 60 7.83 -5.48 6.01
CA LEU A 60 7.91 -6.46 4.94
C LEU A 60 9.20 -7.30 5.05
N LYS A 61 10.36 -6.64 5.23
CA LYS A 61 11.64 -7.35 5.44
C LYS A 61 11.62 -8.23 6.69
N TYR A 62 11.09 -7.71 7.79
CA TYR A 62 10.96 -8.46 9.04
C TYR A 62 10.16 -9.75 8.83
N TRP A 63 8.98 -9.67 8.20
CA TRP A 63 8.14 -10.83 7.94
C TRP A 63 8.74 -11.79 6.92
N TYR A 64 9.41 -11.26 5.88
CA TYR A 64 10.13 -12.09 4.91
C TYR A 64 11.20 -12.93 5.59
N ASN A 65 12.00 -12.32 6.46
CA ASN A 65 13.04 -13.04 7.21
C ASN A 65 12.45 -14.04 8.23
N LEU A 66 11.30 -13.71 8.82
CA LEU A 66 10.62 -14.58 9.77
C LEU A 66 10.00 -15.83 9.11
N LYS A 67 9.36 -15.65 7.94
CA LYS A 67 8.67 -16.73 7.24
C LYS A 67 8.68 -16.50 5.72
N PRO A 68 9.81 -16.74 5.04
CA PRO A 68 9.95 -16.46 3.61
C PRO A 68 8.98 -17.29 2.75
N ALA A 69 8.57 -18.44 3.29
CA ALA A 69 7.56 -19.32 2.71
C ALA A 69 6.23 -18.65 2.36
N LEU A 70 5.83 -17.59 3.08
CA LEU A 70 4.59 -16.84 2.82
C LEU A 70 4.68 -15.93 1.58
N PHE A 71 5.90 -15.64 1.12
CA PHE A 71 6.17 -14.74 0.00
C PHE A 71 6.45 -15.50 -1.30
N ARG A 72 6.31 -16.82 -1.28
CA ARG A 72 6.29 -17.62 -2.52
C ARG A 72 5.01 -17.28 -3.26
N SER A 73 5.13 -16.98 -4.55
CA SER A 73 4.01 -16.59 -5.40
C SER A 73 2.88 -17.60 -5.26
N MET A 74 1.76 -17.20 -4.66
CA MET A 74 0.50 -17.70 -5.17
C MET A 74 0.40 -17.11 -6.57
N VAL A 75 0.47 -17.97 -7.58
CA VAL A 75 -0.06 -17.62 -8.89
C VAL A 75 -1.50 -17.22 -8.60
N PHE A 76 -1.79 -15.92 -8.64
CA PHE A 76 -3.16 -15.44 -8.66
C PHE A 76 -3.70 -15.89 -10.02
N GLU A 77 -4.16 -17.12 -10.11
CA GLU A 77 -5.09 -17.53 -11.16
C GLU A 77 -6.28 -16.58 -11.01
N GLY A 78 -6.40 -15.67 -11.97
CA GLY A 78 -7.37 -14.59 -11.92
C GLY A 78 -8.74 -15.17 -11.63
N ARG A 79 -9.34 -14.75 -10.51
CA ARG A 79 -10.79 -14.89 -10.38
C ARG A 79 -11.39 -13.88 -11.36
N GLU A 80 -11.61 -14.36 -12.57
CA GLU A 80 -12.60 -13.83 -13.48
C GLU A 80 -13.96 -13.98 -12.79
N GLN A 81 -14.33 -13.01 -11.95
CA GLN A 81 -15.72 -12.82 -11.59
C GLN A 81 -16.33 -11.94 -12.66
N ARG A 82 -16.90 -12.66 -13.63
CA ARG A 82 -18.02 -12.32 -14.52
C ARG A 82 -18.54 -10.89 -14.35
N GLY A 83 -18.53 -10.17 -15.46
CA GLY A 83 -19.65 -9.29 -15.74
C GLY A 83 -20.91 -10.16 -15.83
N GLU A 84 -21.92 -9.81 -15.04
CA GLU A 84 -23.31 -10.14 -15.28
C GLU A 84 -24.12 -8.91 -14.84
N THR A 85 -24.59 -8.17 -15.86
CA THR A 85 -25.66 -7.14 -15.92
C THR A 85 -25.79 -6.08 -14.84
#